data_AF-A0A3M2CEJ0-F1
#
_entry.id   AF-A0A3M2CEJ0-F1
#
_cell.length_a   1.000
_cell.length_b   1.000
_cell.length_c   1.000
_cell.angle_alpha   90.00
_cell.angle_beta   90.00
_cell.angle_gamma   90.00
#
_symmetry.space_group_name_H-M   'P 1'
#
loop_
_entity.id
_entity.type
_entity.pdbx_description
1 polymer ?
#
loop_
_entity_poly.entity_id
_entity_poly.type
_entity_poly.pdbx_seq_one_letter_code
_entity_poly.pdbx_strand_id
1 'polypeptide(L)'
;MRAVRARGFTLLEVVLALIILSVFATVCLQLRLEGLRAGRALAESQRTQRLLSDVLDLARARMLPAPRVERDDAGRVERVVWEGERAGVAFTCVEDETDAPAPMAGPDATPGAVVRVRRLTATAAGQRAVLYLPARGAP
;
A
#
# COMPACT_ATOMS: atom_id res chain seq x y z
N MET A 1 43.45 6.37 48.51
CA MET A 1 42.46 7.30 47.92
C MET A 1 43.07 7.95 46.69
N ARG A 2 42.60 7.60 45.48
CA ARG A 2 43.13 8.17 44.23
C ARG A 2 42.62 9.61 44.09
N ALA A 3 43.54 10.56 44.09
CA ALA A 3 43.24 11.97 43.89
C ALA A 3 42.63 12.15 42.49
N VAL A 4 41.33 12.42 42.43
CA VAL A 4 40.66 12.89 41.21
C VAL A 4 41.18 14.30 40.97
N ARG A 5 42.15 14.43 40.04
CA ARG A 5 42.60 15.74 39.55
C ARG A 5 41.40 16.43 38.92
N ALA A 6 40.84 17.42 39.61
CA ALA A 6 39.90 18.37 39.04
C ALA A 6 40.63 19.15 37.94
N ARG A 7 40.53 18.68 36.69
CA ARG A 7 40.93 19.46 35.52
C ARG A 7 39.93 20.60 35.41
N GLY A 8 40.42 21.83 35.51
CA GLY A 8 39.59 23.03 35.44
C GLY A 8 38.82 23.05 34.12
N PHE A 9 37.50 23.18 34.21
CA PHE A 9 36.60 23.30 33.07
C PHE A 9 37.01 24.54 32.28
N THR A 10 37.57 24.34 31.08
CA THR A 10 38.04 25.47 30.28
C THR A 10 36.85 26.11 29.57
N LEU A 11 36.84 27.44 29.42
CA LEU A 11 35.79 28.14 28.67
C LEU A 11 35.65 27.59 27.24
N LEU A 12 36.76 27.14 26.66
CA LEU A 12 36.81 26.43 25.38
C LEU A 12 35.94 25.16 25.38
N GLU A 13 35.97 24.37 26.46
CA GLU A 13 35.20 23.14 26.60
C GLU A 13 33.69 23.42 26.66
N VAL A 14 33.28 24.50 27.33
CA VAL A 14 31.88 24.96 27.34
C VAL A 14 31.44 25.33 25.92
N VAL A 15 32.23 26.14 25.22
CA VAL A 15 31.91 26.58 23.86
C VAL A 15 31.82 25.40 22.90
N LEU A 16 32.77 24.46 23.01
CA LEU A 16 32.76 23.24 22.20
C LEU A 16 31.52 22.39 22.50
N ALA A 17 31.18 22.20 23.77
CA ALA A 17 29.97 21.46 24.17
C ALA A 17 28.69 22.13 23.64
N LEU A 18 28.61 23.47 23.68
CA LEU A 18 27.48 24.21 23.14
C LEU A 18 27.35 24.07 21.61
N ILE A 19 28.47 24.09 20.89
CA ILE A 19 28.48 23.87 19.43
C ILE A 19 27.97 22.46 19.13
N ILE A 20 28.52 21.44 19.77
CA ILE A 20 28.10 20.04 19.57
C ILE A 20 26.61 19.88 19.90
N LEU A 21 26.17 20.44 21.02
CA LEU A 21 24.77 20.39 21.43
C LEU A 21 23.85 21.08 20.42
N SER A 22 24.25 22.24 19.89
CA SER A 22 23.46 22.97 18.90
C SER A 22 23.31 22.22 17.58
N VAL A 23 24.38 21.58 17.09
CA VAL A 23 24.37 20.75 15.88
C VAL A 23 23.53 19.49 16.09
N PHE A 24 23.66 18.85 17.24
CA PHE A 24 22.86 17.68 17.57
C PHE A 24 21.36 18.02 17.63
N ALA A 25 21.00 19.15 18.26
CA ALA A 25 19.63 19.61 18.34
C ALA A 25 19.01 19.91 16.96
N THR A 26 19.76 20.54 16.04
CA THR A 26 19.27 20.79 14.67
C THR A 26 19.08 19.51 13.88
N VAL A 27 20.01 18.54 13.96
CA VAL A 27 19.86 17.25 13.29
C VAL A 27 18.64 16.48 13.81
N CYS A 28 18.45 16.42 15.13
CA CYS A 28 17.26 15.78 15.71
C CYS A 28 15.95 16.45 15.27
N LEU A 29 15.94 17.78 15.16
CA LEU A 29 14.77 18.53 14.69
C LEU A 29 14.48 18.25 13.21
N GLN A 30 15.51 18.22 12.36
CA GLN A 30 15.36 17.90 10.94
C GLN A 30 14.78 16.50 10.72
N LEU A 31 15.33 15.49 11.41
CA LEU A 31 14.83 14.12 11.34
C LEU A 31 13.36 14.02 11.77
N ARG A 32 12.96 14.76 12.81
CA ARG A 32 11.55 14.82 13.22
C ARG A 32 10.66 15.46 12.15
N LEU A 33 11.11 16.55 11.53
CA LEU A 33 10.35 17.24 10.50
C LEU A 33 10.19 16.38 9.25
N GLU A 34 11.23 15.67 8.84
CA GLU A 34 11.19 14.72 7.73
C GLU A 34 10.25 13.56 8.02
N GLY A 35 10.31 12.98 9.23
CA GLY A 35 9.39 11.94 9.65
C GLY A 35 7.93 12.38 9.62
N LEU A 36 7.63 13.61 10.06
CA LEU A 36 6.28 14.17 10.00
C LEU A 36 5.81 14.42 8.56
N ARG A 37 6.69 14.87 7.67
CA ARG A 37 6.36 15.08 6.25
C ARG A 37 6.10 13.76 5.53
N ALA A 38 6.96 12.77 5.74
CA ALA A 38 6.79 11.43 5.19
C ALA A 38 5.48 10.79 5.67
N GLY A 39 5.17 10.91 6.96
CA GLY A 39 3.92 10.39 7.53
C GLY A 39 2.67 11.04 6.93
N ARG A 40 2.70 12.35 6.67
CA ARG A 40 1.58 13.04 6.02
C ARG A 40 1.38 12.59 4.57
N ALA A 41 2.46 12.51 3.79
CA ALA A 41 2.39 12.05 2.41
C ALA A 41 1.85 10.62 2.32
N LEU A 42 2.26 9.74 3.22
CA LEU A 42 1.75 8.36 3.29
C LEU A 42 0.27 8.32 3.67
N ALA A 43 -0.14 9.09 4.68
CA ALA A 43 -1.55 9.15 5.11
C ALA A 43 -2.46 9.70 4.00
N GLU A 44 -2.00 10.69 3.24
CA GLU A 44 -2.74 11.28 2.13
C GLU A 44 -2.85 10.31 0.94
N SER A 45 -1.77 9.58 0.64
CA SER A 45 -1.78 8.50 -0.36
C SER A 45 -2.78 7.39 0.02
N GLN A 46 -2.71 6.91 1.27
CA GLN A 46 -3.64 5.89 1.77
C GLN A 46 -5.09 6.36 1.74
N ARG A 47 -5.35 7.63 2.10
CA ARG A 47 -6.70 8.20 2.04
C ARG A 47 -7.23 8.26 0.60
N THR A 48 -6.39 8.68 -0.35
CA THR A 48 -6.76 8.75 -1.77
C THR A 48 -7.05 7.36 -2.32
N GLN A 49 -6.22 6.36 -2.00
CA GLN A 49 -6.44 4.98 -2.40
C GLN A 49 -7.76 4.41 -1.84
N ARG A 50 -8.09 4.70 -0.58
CA ARG A 50 -9.37 4.27 0.01
C ARG A 50 -10.56 4.89 -0.69
N LEU A 51 -10.54 6.21 -0.92
CA LEU A 51 -11.61 6.90 -1.64
C LEU A 51 -11.79 6.36 -3.07
N LEU A 52 -10.68 6.09 -3.76
CA LEU A 52 -10.71 5.54 -5.11
C LEU A 52 -11.27 4.11 -5.11
N SER A 53 -10.91 3.29 -4.13
CA SER A 53 -11.50 1.96 -3.92
C SER A 53 -13.01 2.05 -3.66
N ASP A 54 -13.46 2.96 -2.81
CA ASP A 54 -14.88 3.11 -2.47
C ASP A 54 -15.70 3.57 -3.68
N VAL A 55 -15.17 4.51 -4.47
CA VAL A 55 -15.81 4.98 -5.71
C VAL A 55 -15.91 3.84 -6.74
N LEU A 56 -14.85 3.04 -6.88
CA LEU A 56 -14.87 1.87 -7.76
C LEU A 56 -15.87 0.81 -7.29
N ASP A 57 -15.96 0.54 -6.00
CA ASP A 57 -16.93 -0.41 -5.43
C ASP A 57 -18.37 0.10 -5.65
N LEU A 58 -18.63 1.40 -5.49
CA LEU A 58 -19.94 2.00 -5.77
C LEU A 58 -20.29 1.97 -7.27
N ALA A 59 -19.32 2.30 -8.13
CA ALA A 59 -19.47 2.21 -9.58
C ALA A 59 -19.80 0.77 -10.00
N ARG A 60 -19.10 -0.21 -9.43
CA ARG A 60 -19.33 -1.63 -9.66
C ARG A 60 -20.74 -2.07 -9.26
N ALA A 61 -21.20 -1.66 -8.07
CA ALA A 61 -22.53 -1.98 -7.58
C ALA A 61 -23.66 -1.42 -8.45
N ARG A 62 -23.39 -0.33 -9.20
CA ARG A 62 -24.36 0.27 -10.13
C ARG A 62 -24.27 -0.30 -11.54
N MET A 63 -23.08 -0.68 -12.00
CA MET A 63 -22.86 -1.08 -13.39
C MET A 63 -22.96 -2.58 -13.64
N LEU A 64 -22.74 -3.40 -12.60
CA LEU A 64 -22.78 -4.85 -12.70
C LEU A 64 -24.01 -5.41 -11.98
N PRO A 65 -24.57 -6.54 -12.45
CA PRO A 65 -25.65 -7.24 -11.77
C PRO A 65 -25.19 -7.77 -10.40
N ALA A 66 -26.12 -8.31 -9.62
CA ALA A 66 -25.76 -8.92 -8.34
C ALA A 66 -24.77 -10.08 -8.57
N PRO A 67 -23.59 -10.09 -7.90
CA PRO A 67 -22.62 -11.16 -8.07
C PRO A 67 -23.11 -12.49 -7.52
N ARG A 68 -22.74 -13.57 -8.21
CA ARG A 68 -22.72 -14.91 -7.63
C ARG A 68 -21.37 -15.13 -6.96
N VAL A 69 -21.38 -15.46 -5.67
CA VAL A 69 -20.16 -15.72 -4.89
C VAL A 69 -19.97 -17.23 -4.78
N GLU A 70 -18.87 -17.73 -5.33
CA GLU A 70 -18.40 -19.11 -5.16
C GLU A 70 -17.42 -19.15 -3.99
N ARG A 71 -17.68 -20.06 -3.05
CA ARG A 71 -16.90 -20.22 -1.82
C ARG A 71 -16.29 -21.62 -1.76
N ASP A 72 -15.09 -21.71 -1.20
CA ASP A 72 -14.42 -22.99 -0.93
C ASP A 72 -15.14 -23.77 0.20
N ASP A 73 -14.73 -25.02 0.42
CA ASP A 73 -15.25 -25.88 1.50
C ASP A 73 -15.02 -25.31 2.91
N ALA A 74 -14.11 -24.34 3.05
CA ALA A 74 -13.84 -23.60 4.28
C ALA A 74 -14.64 -22.29 4.39
N GLY A 75 -15.55 -22.01 3.44
CA GLY A 75 -16.40 -20.83 3.41
C GLY A 75 -15.70 -19.53 2.99
N ARG A 76 -14.45 -19.60 2.50
CA ARG A 76 -13.72 -18.44 1.97
C ARG A 76 -14.18 -18.15 0.54
N VAL A 77 -14.20 -16.88 0.17
CA VAL A 77 -14.57 -16.46 -1.19
C VAL A 77 -13.43 -16.83 -2.14
N GLU A 78 -13.66 -17.82 -2.98
CA GLU A 78 -12.69 -18.27 -3.98
C GLU A 78 -12.85 -17.46 -5.27
N ARG A 79 -14.09 -17.22 -5.67
CA ARG A 79 -14.42 -16.52 -6.90
C ARG A 79 -15.71 -15.73 -6.79
N VAL A 80 -15.74 -14.57 -7.42
CA VAL A 80 -16.94 -13.76 -7.56
C VAL A 80 -17.25 -13.62 -9.03
N VAL A 81 -18.45 -13.99 -9.44
CA VAL A 81 -18.88 -14.05 -10.84
C VAL A 81 -20.03 -13.07 -11.05
N TRP A 82 -19.90 -12.21 -12.05
CA TRP A 82 -20.98 -11.36 -12.55
C TRP A 82 -21.34 -11.84 -13.96
N GLU A 83 -22.60 -12.22 -14.17
CA GLU A 83 -23.12 -12.61 -15.47
C GLU A 83 -24.30 -11.71 -15.83
N GLY A 84 -24.38 -11.29 -17.07
CA GLY A 84 -25.50 -10.49 -17.53
C GLY A 84 -25.44 -10.22 -19.02
N GLU A 85 -26.38 -9.41 -19.49
CA GLU A 85 -26.45 -8.94 -20.87
C GLU A 85 -26.54 -7.42 -20.85
N ARG A 86 -25.74 -6.75 -21.69
CA ARG A 86 -25.79 -5.29 -21.83
C ARG A 86 -25.74 -4.93 -23.30
N ALA A 87 -26.73 -4.14 -23.74
CA ALA A 87 -26.88 -3.73 -25.14
C ALA A 87 -26.84 -4.91 -26.14
N GLY A 88 -27.48 -6.03 -25.81
CA GLY A 88 -27.52 -7.22 -26.68
C GLY A 88 -26.27 -8.12 -26.61
N VAL A 89 -25.30 -7.79 -25.75
CA VAL A 89 -24.06 -8.56 -25.61
C VAL A 89 -24.02 -9.23 -24.23
N ALA A 90 -24.00 -10.56 -24.23
CA ALA A 90 -23.75 -11.34 -23.03
C ALA A 90 -22.32 -11.11 -22.54
N PHE A 91 -22.17 -10.90 -21.24
CA PHE A 91 -20.89 -10.73 -20.60
C PHE A 91 -20.78 -11.59 -19.33
N THR A 92 -19.55 -12.01 -19.06
CA THR A 92 -19.18 -12.67 -17.81
C THR A 92 -17.93 -11.99 -17.27
N CYS A 93 -18.02 -11.43 -16.07
CA CYS A 93 -16.87 -10.96 -15.32
C CYS A 93 -16.60 -11.93 -14.18
N VAL A 94 -15.37 -12.39 -14.06
CA VAL A 94 -14.92 -13.29 -13.01
C VAL A 94 -13.81 -12.60 -12.24
N GLU A 95 -13.94 -12.55 -10.93
CA GLU A 95 -12.89 -12.11 -10.04
C GLU A 95 -12.42 -13.28 -9.19
N ASP A 96 -11.13 -13.55 -9.22
CA ASP A 96 -10.50 -14.59 -8.43
C ASP A 96 -9.19 -14.11 -7.79
N GLU A 97 -8.84 -14.69 -6.65
CA GLU A 97 -7.56 -14.40 -5.99
C GLU A 97 -6.50 -15.34 -6.57
N THR A 98 -5.43 -14.77 -7.11
CA THR A 98 -4.38 -15.55 -7.77
C THR A 98 -3.02 -14.99 -7.40
N ASP A 99 -2.02 -15.86 -7.50
CA ASP A 99 -0.63 -15.50 -7.29
C ASP A 99 -0.05 -15.02 -8.62
N ALA A 100 0.45 -13.78 -8.64
CA ALA A 100 1.12 -13.22 -9.80
C ALA A 100 2.59 -12.95 -9.48
N PRO A 101 3.50 -13.09 -10.47
CA PRO A 101 4.87 -12.63 -10.30
C PRO A 101 4.87 -11.14 -9.96
N ALA A 102 5.88 -10.69 -9.25
CA ALA A 102 5.97 -9.33 -8.73
C ALA A 102 6.32 -8.18 -9.71
N PRO A 103 6.41 -8.27 -11.06
CA PRO A 103 6.61 -7.04 -11.85
C PRO A 103 5.48 -6.00 -11.72
N MET A 104 4.39 -6.32 -11.00
CA MET A 104 3.35 -5.34 -10.63
C MET A 104 3.52 -4.69 -9.24
N ALA A 105 4.49 -5.12 -8.43
CA ALA A 105 4.65 -4.64 -7.04
C ALA A 105 5.51 -3.37 -6.92
N GLY A 106 5.86 -2.74 -8.04
CA GLY A 106 6.66 -1.51 -8.08
C GLY A 106 8.16 -1.76 -8.23
N PRO A 107 8.96 -0.69 -8.37
CA PRO A 107 10.41 -0.77 -8.61
C PRO A 107 11.20 -1.43 -7.47
N ASP A 108 10.63 -1.52 -6.26
CA ASP A 108 11.27 -2.11 -5.08
C ASP A 108 10.93 -3.60 -4.89
N ALA A 109 10.21 -4.21 -5.82
CA ALA A 109 9.81 -5.60 -5.71
C ALA A 109 11.00 -6.55 -5.91
N THR A 110 11.20 -7.46 -4.95
CA THR A 110 12.25 -8.50 -5.05
C THR A 110 12.01 -9.35 -6.31
N PRO A 111 13.01 -9.50 -7.21
CA PRO A 111 12.89 -10.36 -8.38
C PRO A 111 12.49 -11.78 -7.97
N GLY A 112 11.39 -12.29 -8.53
CA GLY A 112 10.87 -13.62 -8.20
C GLY A 112 9.94 -13.67 -6.98
N ALA A 113 9.64 -12.54 -6.33
CA ALA A 113 8.55 -12.49 -5.36
C ALA A 113 7.22 -12.80 -6.05
N VAL A 114 6.35 -13.50 -5.33
CA VAL A 114 4.97 -13.77 -5.74
C VAL A 114 4.08 -12.93 -4.86
N VAL A 115 3.24 -12.10 -5.48
CA VAL A 115 2.30 -11.24 -4.76
C VAL A 115 0.90 -11.72 -5.03
N ARG A 116 0.11 -11.83 -3.97
CA ARG A 116 -1.31 -12.16 -4.05
C ARG A 116 -2.05 -10.99 -4.68
N VAL A 117 -2.75 -11.25 -5.77
CA VAL A 117 -3.49 -10.25 -6.54
C VAL A 117 -4.92 -10.73 -6.81
N ARG A 118 -5.82 -9.77 -7.03
CA ARG A 118 -7.16 -10.04 -7.54
C ARG A 118 -7.12 -9.98 -9.06
N ARG A 119 -7.43 -11.06 -9.73
CA ARG A 119 -7.54 -11.11 -11.19
C ARG A 119 -8.99 -10.94 -11.57
N LEU A 120 -9.27 -9.93 -12.39
CA LEU A 120 -10.58 -9.70 -13.00
C LEU A 120 -10.51 -10.11 -14.47
N THR A 121 -11.21 -11.17 -14.83
CA THR A 121 -11.39 -11.60 -16.22
C THR A 121 -12.77 -11.15 -16.70
N ALA A 122 -12.84 -10.28 -17.70
CA ALA A 122 -14.09 -9.91 -18.37
C ALA A 122 -14.14 -10.53 -19.76
N THR A 123 -15.22 -11.24 -20.06
CA THR A 123 -15.47 -11.85 -21.37
C THR A 123 -16.76 -11.32 -21.95
N ALA A 124 -16.73 -10.80 -23.17
CA ALA A 124 -17.92 -10.31 -23.89
C ALA A 124 -17.72 -10.49 -25.40
N ALA A 125 -18.75 -10.96 -26.12
CA ALA A 125 -18.70 -11.16 -27.58
C ALA A 125 -17.46 -11.96 -28.08
N GLY A 126 -16.98 -12.94 -27.30
CA GLY A 126 -15.78 -13.73 -27.62
C GLY A 126 -14.44 -13.02 -27.37
N GLN A 127 -14.44 -11.76 -26.94
CA GLN A 127 -13.25 -11.04 -26.49
C GLN A 127 -13.05 -11.24 -24.98
N ARG A 128 -11.79 -11.38 -24.57
CA ARG A 128 -11.40 -11.55 -23.17
C ARG A 128 -10.41 -10.46 -22.76
N ALA A 129 -10.75 -9.71 -21.72
CA ALA A 129 -9.87 -8.76 -21.06
C ALA A 129 -9.49 -9.29 -19.67
N VAL A 130 -8.23 -9.13 -19.28
CA VAL A 130 -7.74 -9.53 -17.96
C VAL A 130 -7.10 -8.31 -17.30
N LEU A 131 -7.59 -7.96 -16.13
CA LEU A 131 -7.05 -6.90 -15.28
C LEU A 131 -6.55 -7.52 -13.99
N TYR A 132 -5.38 -7.10 -13.52
CA TYR A 132 -4.87 -7.49 -12.22
C TYR A 132 -4.95 -6.30 -11.27
N LEU A 133 -5.50 -6.53 -10.09
CA LEU A 133 -5.74 -5.57 -9.04
C LEU A 133 -4.98 -6.02 -7.79
N PRO A 134 -4.51 -5.10 -6.92
CA PRO A 134 -3.93 -5.49 -5.64
C PRO A 134 -4.94 -6.26 -4.78
N ALA A 135 -4.46 -7.23 -4.00
CA ALA A 135 -5.30 -7.95 -3.04
C ALA A 135 -5.90 -7.00 -1.98
N ARG A 136 -7.11 -7.30 -1.51
CA ARG A 136 -7.75 -6.51 -0.45
C ARG A 136 -6.93 -6.63 0.83
N GLY A 137 -6.43 -5.50 1.33
CA GLY A 137 -5.65 -5.46 2.57
C GLY A 137 -4.16 -5.78 2.41
N ALA A 138 -3.61 -5.67 1.19
CA ALA A 138 -2.15 -5.57 1.04
C ALA A 138 -1.66 -4.33 1.84
N PRO A 139 -0.64 -4.49 2.71
CA PRO A 139 -0.14 -3.42 3.58
C PRO A 139 0.47 -2.26 2.81
#